data_AF-X1DXU4-F1
#
_entry.id   AF-X1DXU4-F1
#
_cell.length_a   1.000
_cell.length_b   1.000
_cell.length_c   1.000
_cell.angle_alpha   90.00
_cell.angle_beta   90.00
_cell.angle_gamma   90.00
#
_symmetry.space_group_name_H-M   'P 1'
#
loop_
_entity.id
_entity.type
_entity.pdbx_description
1 polymer ?
#
loop_
_entity_poly.entity_id
_entity_poly.type
_entity_poly.pdbx_seq_one_letter_code
_entity_poly.pdbx_strand_id
1 'polypeptide(L)'
;LSGLVITQLAKKGAPVIFGGSPSSFDMRKGTTPMGAIETMMIDSAYTQIGKYLNLPTHAYMGLSDSKINDAQAGLETGIGAVMAALSGVNVISGPGMMNFESCQSLEKLVVDNEICGMACRAIEGIA
;
A
#
# COMPACT_ATOMS: atom_id res chain seq x y z
N LEU A 1 2.97 4.12 16.66
CA LEU A 1 2.29 4.87 17.76
C LEU A 1 3.23 5.83 18.49
N SER A 2 4.45 5.43 18.85
CA SER A 2 5.39 6.35 19.52
C SER A 2 5.63 7.65 18.74
N GLY A 3 5.77 7.56 17.40
CA GLY A 3 5.86 8.74 16.54
C GLY A 3 4.66 9.70 16.67
N LEU A 4 3.43 9.17 16.72
CA LEU A 4 2.23 9.98 16.94
C LEU A 4 2.29 10.73 18.28
N VAL A 5 2.67 10.05 19.36
CA VAL A 5 2.80 10.68 20.69
C VAL A 5 3.85 11.79 20.66
N ILE A 6 5.02 11.52 20.08
CA ILE A 6 6.09 12.52 19.94
C ILE A 6 5.58 13.74 19.15
N THR A 7 4.89 13.53 18.03
CA THR A 7 4.35 14.62 17.21
C THR A 7 3.31 15.45 17.98
N GLN A 8 2.41 14.82 18.73
CA GLN A 8 1.41 15.54 19.52
C GLN A 8 2.01 16.27 20.73
N LEU A 9 3.10 15.78 21.31
CA LEU A 9 3.86 16.49 22.35
C LEU A 9 4.61 17.70 21.79
N ALA A 10 5.16 17.59 20.57
CA ALA A 10 5.83 18.71 19.92
C ALA A 10 4.85 19.82 19.52
N LYS A 11 3.65 19.47 19.03
CA LYS A 11 2.58 20.41 18.72
C LYS A 11 1.21 19.72 18.81
N LYS A 12 0.40 20.13 19.78
CA LYS A 12 -0.98 19.64 19.94
C LYS A 12 -1.79 19.91 18.67
N GLY A 13 -2.44 18.87 18.15
CA GLY A 13 -3.26 18.95 16.94
C GLY A 13 -2.45 18.96 15.64
N ALA A 14 -1.16 18.65 15.68
CA ALA A 14 -0.38 18.47 14.46
C ALA A 14 -0.98 17.35 13.59
N PRO A 15 -1.15 17.55 12.26
CA PRO A 15 -1.68 16.53 11.38
C PRO A 15 -0.69 15.38 11.24
N VAL A 16 -1.19 14.14 11.30
CA VAL A 16 -0.40 12.91 11.17
C VAL A 16 -1.16 11.92 10.30
N ILE A 17 -0.43 11.26 9.40
CA ILE A 17 -0.90 10.07 8.69
C ILE A 17 -0.31 8.85 9.39
N PHE A 18 -1.16 7.91 9.77
CA PHE A 18 -0.77 6.62 10.29
C PHE A 18 -0.31 5.75 9.12
N GLY A 19 0.98 5.85 8.80
CA GLY A 19 1.62 5.12 7.71
C GLY A 19 2.69 4.15 8.16
N GLY A 20 2.94 3.16 7.31
CA GLY A 20 4.01 2.18 7.45
C GLY A 20 4.15 1.31 6.20
N SER A 21 5.21 0.51 6.16
CA SER A 21 5.39 -0.60 5.22
C SER A 21 5.57 -1.91 6.01
N PRO A 22 4.58 -2.34 6.82
CA PRO A 22 4.66 -3.60 7.54
C PRO A 22 4.59 -4.76 6.55
N SER A 23 5.60 -5.62 6.56
CA SER A 23 5.72 -6.70 5.59
C SER A 23 6.07 -8.03 6.23
N SER A 24 5.75 -9.10 5.49
CA SER A 24 6.33 -10.42 5.75
C SER A 24 7.83 -10.42 5.40
N PHE A 25 8.59 -11.34 5.99
CA PHE A 25 10.03 -11.48 5.73
C PHE A 25 10.35 -12.88 5.22
N ASP A 26 10.86 -12.99 4.00
CA ASP A 26 11.33 -14.25 3.42
C ASP A 26 12.71 -14.57 3.99
N MET A 27 12.75 -15.44 5.01
CA MET A 27 13.99 -15.87 5.66
C MET A 27 15.00 -16.56 4.73
N ARG A 28 14.54 -17.16 3.62
CA ARG A 28 15.42 -17.86 2.68
C ARG A 28 16.12 -16.88 1.73
N LYS A 29 15.41 -15.86 1.28
CA LYS A 29 15.94 -14.85 0.35
C LYS A 29 16.47 -13.60 1.04
N GLY A 30 16.12 -13.38 2.31
CA GLY A 30 16.43 -12.17 3.06
C GLY A 30 15.71 -10.93 2.51
N THR A 31 14.56 -11.12 1.87
CA THR A 31 13.78 -10.04 1.22
C THR A 31 12.46 -9.83 1.95
N THR A 32 11.85 -8.66 1.76
CA THR A 32 10.50 -8.32 2.22
C THR A 32 9.53 -8.43 1.05
N PRO A 33 8.76 -9.53 0.90
CA PRO A 33 7.84 -9.70 -0.22
C PRO A 33 6.69 -8.70 -0.09
N MET A 34 6.79 -7.56 -0.77
CA MET A 34 5.82 -6.47 -0.68
C MET A 34 4.56 -6.77 -1.51
N GLY A 35 4.72 -7.51 -2.62
CA GLY A 35 3.62 -7.98 -3.46
C GLY A 35 2.92 -9.24 -2.93
N ALA A 36 3.38 -9.82 -1.82
CA ALA A 36 2.77 -11.01 -1.25
C ALA A 36 1.42 -10.71 -0.59
N ILE A 37 0.48 -11.64 -0.71
CA ILE A 37 -0.87 -11.49 -0.18
C ILE A 37 -0.88 -11.36 1.36
N GLU A 38 0.04 -12.03 2.04
CA GLU A 38 0.22 -11.94 3.48
C GLU A 38 0.62 -10.52 3.91
N THR A 39 1.48 -9.86 3.14
CA THR A 39 1.85 -8.46 3.37
C THR A 39 0.63 -7.54 3.18
N MET A 40 -0.15 -7.74 2.11
CA MET A 40 -1.39 -6.99 1.87
C MET A 40 -2.44 -7.18 2.99
N MET A 41 -2.53 -8.39 3.55
CA MET A 41 -3.40 -8.68 4.71
C MET A 41 -2.93 -7.96 5.98
N ILE A 42 -1.62 -7.90 6.20
CA ILE A 42 -1.02 -7.14 7.32
C ILE A 42 -1.35 -5.65 7.18
N ASP A 43 -1.18 -5.08 5.99
CA ASP A 43 -1.54 -3.68 5.71
C ASP A 43 -3.03 -3.40 5.91
N SER A 44 -3.88 -4.32 5.49
CA SER A 44 -5.34 -4.23 5.68
C SER A 44 -5.71 -4.23 7.17
N ALA A 45 -5.09 -5.11 7.97
CA ALA A 45 -5.30 -5.16 9.42
C ALA A 45 -4.76 -3.91 10.13
N TYR A 46 -3.57 -3.46 9.76
CA TYR A 46 -2.98 -2.21 10.28
C TYR A 46 -3.84 -0.99 9.93
N THR A 47 -4.42 -0.96 8.74
CA THR A 47 -5.35 0.10 8.32
C THR A 47 -6.55 0.16 9.25
N GLN A 48 -7.13 -0.97 9.64
CA GLN A 48 -8.23 -1.01 10.61
C GLN A 48 -7.83 -0.41 11.97
N ILE A 49 -6.58 -0.62 12.43
CA ILE A 49 -6.06 0.03 13.64
C ILE A 49 -6.03 1.55 13.46
N GLY A 50 -5.54 2.04 12.31
CA GLY A 50 -5.53 3.46 11.99
C GLY A 50 -6.95 4.06 11.98
N LYS A 51 -7.93 3.34 11.42
CA LYS A 51 -9.34 3.73 11.45
C LYS A 51 -9.91 3.76 12.85
N TYR A 52 -9.64 2.75 13.67
CA TYR A 52 -10.05 2.71 15.07
C TYR A 52 -9.53 3.92 15.86
N LEU A 53 -8.32 4.38 15.53
CA LEU A 53 -7.70 5.57 16.14
C LEU A 53 -8.16 6.89 15.52
N ASN A 54 -9.09 6.88 14.57
CA ASN A 54 -9.55 8.05 13.80
C ASN A 54 -8.41 8.81 13.10
N LEU A 55 -7.43 8.08 12.56
CA LEU A 55 -6.32 8.65 11.82
C LEU A 55 -6.42 8.30 10.33
N PRO A 56 -6.02 9.22 9.43
CA PRO A 56 -5.82 8.86 8.02
C PRO A 56 -4.68 7.85 7.92
N THR A 57 -4.82 6.89 7.00
CA THR A 57 -3.87 5.77 6.86
C THR A 57 -3.08 5.82 5.56
N HIS A 58 -1.87 5.28 5.60
CA HIS A 58 -1.01 5.09 4.44
C HIS A 58 -0.47 3.67 4.41
N ALA A 59 -0.42 3.07 3.22
CA ALA A 59 0.08 1.71 3.02
C ALA A 59 0.72 1.53 1.63
N TYR A 60 1.63 0.57 1.53
CA TYR A 60 2.32 0.18 0.30
C TYR A 60 1.64 -1.05 -0.33
N MET A 61 0.57 -0.80 -1.08
CA MET A 61 -0.26 -1.86 -1.66
C MET A 61 -0.47 -1.70 -3.18
N GLY A 62 0.12 -0.68 -3.81
CA GLY A 62 -0.01 -0.42 -5.25
C GLY A 62 1.23 -0.80 -6.07
N LEU A 63 2.00 -1.80 -5.66
CA LEU A 63 3.32 -2.13 -6.21
C LEU A 63 3.44 -3.61 -6.60
N SER A 64 4.59 -4.00 -7.15
CA SER A 64 4.93 -5.42 -7.37
C SER A 64 6.38 -5.74 -6.98
N ASP A 65 6.63 -7.00 -6.65
CA ASP A 65 7.96 -7.58 -6.46
C ASP A 65 8.60 -8.07 -7.78
N SER A 66 7.86 -8.05 -8.88
CA SER A 66 8.39 -8.40 -10.19
C SER A 66 9.52 -7.44 -10.59
N LYS A 67 10.49 -7.96 -11.35
CA LYS A 67 11.66 -7.20 -11.80
C LYS A 67 11.47 -6.59 -13.19
N ILE A 68 10.39 -6.97 -13.85
CA ILE A 68 10.01 -6.54 -15.19
C ILE A 68 8.50 -6.28 -15.20
N ASN A 69 8.03 -5.50 -16.17
CA ASN A 69 6.60 -5.24 -16.32
C ASN A 69 5.92 -6.42 -17.02
N ASP A 70 5.59 -7.46 -16.26
CA ASP A 70 4.98 -8.71 -16.72
C ASP A 70 3.63 -8.99 -16.04
N ALA A 71 3.10 -10.20 -16.25
CA ALA A 71 1.83 -10.61 -15.66
C ALA A 71 1.86 -10.59 -14.12
N GLN A 72 3.00 -10.94 -13.50
CA GLN A 72 3.14 -10.83 -12.04
C GLN A 72 3.03 -9.37 -11.61
N ALA A 73 3.69 -8.46 -12.34
CA ALA A 73 3.66 -7.03 -12.08
C ALA A 73 2.24 -6.46 -12.08
N GLY A 74 1.43 -6.85 -13.06
CA GLY A 74 0.03 -6.44 -13.14
C GLY A 74 -0.84 -7.08 -12.05
N LEU A 75 -0.69 -8.39 -11.78
CA LEU A 75 -1.52 -9.11 -10.83
C LEU A 75 -1.32 -8.64 -9.39
N GLU A 76 -0.07 -8.50 -8.94
CA GLU A 76 0.23 -8.07 -7.57
C GLU A 76 -0.27 -6.66 -7.32
N THR A 77 -0.01 -5.72 -8.24
CA THR A 77 -0.52 -4.35 -8.13
C THR A 77 -2.04 -4.29 -8.25
N GLY A 78 -2.64 -5.08 -9.13
CA GLY A 78 -4.10 -5.16 -9.29
C GLY A 78 -4.82 -5.58 -8.02
N ILE A 79 -4.40 -6.72 -7.44
CA ILE A 79 -4.98 -7.24 -6.21
C ILE A 79 -4.74 -6.26 -5.06
N GLY A 80 -3.51 -5.77 -4.91
CA GLY A 80 -3.15 -4.86 -3.83
C GLY A 80 -3.91 -3.54 -3.89
N ALA A 81 -4.03 -2.91 -5.06
CA ALA A 81 -4.74 -1.64 -5.23
C ALA A 81 -6.24 -1.77 -4.88
N VAL A 82 -6.90 -2.83 -5.36
CA VAL A 82 -8.32 -3.09 -5.04
C VAL A 82 -8.49 -3.40 -3.56
N MET A 83 -7.63 -4.24 -2.97
CA MET A 83 -7.68 -4.57 -1.54
C MET A 83 -7.45 -3.34 -0.66
N ALA A 84 -6.52 -2.45 -1.04
CA ALA A 84 -6.24 -1.22 -0.33
C ALA A 84 -7.44 -0.26 -0.38
N ALA A 85 -8.05 -0.11 -1.55
CA ALA A 85 -9.24 0.72 -1.73
C ALA A 85 -10.41 0.21 -0.89
N LEU A 86 -10.69 -1.11 -0.93
CA LEU A 86 -11.75 -1.74 -0.13
C LEU A 86 -11.46 -1.74 1.38
N SER A 87 -10.18 -1.81 1.78
CA SER A 87 -9.76 -1.65 3.19
C SER A 87 -9.83 -0.20 3.67
N GLY A 88 -10.12 0.74 2.77
CA GLY A 88 -10.28 2.16 3.07
C GLY A 88 -8.96 2.88 3.33
N VAL A 89 -7.84 2.43 2.75
CA VAL A 89 -6.55 3.13 2.86
C VAL A 89 -6.68 4.56 2.31
N ASN A 90 -6.26 5.58 3.07
CA ASN A 90 -6.39 6.97 2.60
C ASN A 90 -5.33 7.38 1.58
N VAL A 91 -4.11 6.86 1.70
CA VAL A 91 -3.01 7.12 0.78
C VAL A 91 -2.35 5.80 0.40
N ILE A 92 -2.51 5.40 -0.85
CA ILE A 92 -1.94 4.15 -1.39
C ILE A 92 -0.66 4.51 -2.14
N SER A 93 0.47 4.00 -1.70
CA SER A 93 1.75 4.12 -2.40
C SER A 93 2.05 2.87 -3.22
N GLY A 94 2.90 3.03 -4.23
CA GLY A 94 3.35 1.92 -5.07
C GLY A 94 3.25 2.12 -6.58
N PRO A 95 2.36 2.95 -7.16
CA PRO A 95 2.26 3.03 -8.62
C PRO A 95 3.62 3.29 -9.30
N GLY A 96 3.99 2.42 -10.23
CA GLY A 96 5.29 2.40 -10.91
C GLY A 96 6.40 1.61 -10.19
N MET A 97 6.21 1.25 -8.92
CA MET A 97 7.22 0.60 -8.09
C MET A 97 7.27 -0.90 -8.37
N MET A 98 8.49 -1.40 -8.49
CA MET A 98 8.82 -2.78 -8.82
C MET A 98 9.99 -3.27 -7.94
N ASN A 99 10.24 -4.58 -7.95
CA ASN A 99 11.37 -5.23 -7.26
C ASN A 99 11.46 -4.81 -5.77
N PHE A 100 10.41 -5.06 -4.99
CA PHE A 100 10.39 -4.79 -3.55
C PHE A 100 10.66 -3.31 -3.22
N GLU A 101 9.95 -2.38 -3.87
CA GLU A 101 10.12 -0.92 -3.72
C GLU A 101 11.48 -0.35 -4.18
N SER A 102 12.40 -1.18 -4.70
CA SER A 102 13.75 -0.73 -5.06
C SER A 102 13.88 -0.15 -6.47
N CYS A 103 12.84 -0.27 -7.31
CA CYS A 103 12.83 0.20 -8.68
C CYS A 103 11.56 0.99 -8.97
N GLN A 104 11.67 2.06 -9.77
CA GLN A 104 10.55 2.79 -10.33
C GLN A 104 10.62 2.70 -11.85
N SER A 105 9.55 2.22 -12.49
CA SER A 105 9.41 2.17 -13.94
C SER A 105 8.30 3.11 -14.39
N LEU A 106 8.59 3.91 -15.42
CA LEU A 106 7.60 4.82 -16.02
C LEU A 106 6.58 4.04 -16.85
N GLU A 107 6.99 2.97 -17.50
CA GLU A 107 6.12 2.06 -18.25
C GLU A 107 5.12 1.39 -17.30
N LYS A 108 5.60 0.90 -16.15
CA LYS A 108 4.76 0.34 -15.09
C LYS A 108 3.81 1.39 -14.53
N LEU A 109 4.27 2.64 -14.34
CA LEU A 109 3.42 3.73 -13.85
C LEU A 109 2.21 3.98 -14.77
N VAL A 110 2.39 3.89 -16.09
CA VAL A 110 1.27 4.02 -17.05
C VAL A 110 0.27 2.87 -16.90
N VAL A 111 0.76 1.64 -16.74
CA VAL A 111 -0.11 0.47 -16.49
C VAL A 111 -0.84 0.61 -15.16
N ASP A 112 -0.13 1.04 -14.12
CA ASP A 112 -0.68 1.19 -12.77
C ASP A 112 -1.71 2.30 -12.68
N ASN A 113 -1.60 3.34 -13.51
CA ASN A 113 -2.63 4.37 -13.61
C ASN A 113 -3.99 3.77 -13.99
N GLU A 114 -4.03 2.81 -14.92
CA GLU A 114 -5.27 2.11 -15.29
C GLU A 114 -5.79 1.26 -14.13
N ILE A 115 -4.90 0.53 -13.46
CA ILE A 115 -5.24 -0.28 -12.27
C ILE A 115 -5.81 0.60 -11.14
N CYS A 116 -5.20 1.76 -10.89
CA CYS A 116 -5.71 2.73 -9.92
C CYS A 116 -7.10 3.23 -10.31
N GLY A 117 -7.33 3.50 -11.61
CA GLY A 117 -8.66 3.86 -12.13
C GLY A 117 -9.70 2.77 -11.83
N MET A 118 -9.37 1.51 -12.06
CA MET A 118 -10.24 0.38 -11.73
C MET A 118 -10.53 0.27 -10.23
N ALA A 119 -9.52 0.46 -9.37
CA ALA A 119 -9.70 0.44 -7.91
C ALA A 119 -10.58 1.59 -7.42
N CYS A 120 -10.39 2.79 -7.96
CA CYS A 120 -11.26 3.94 -7.69
C CYS A 120 -12.70 3.67 -8.14
N ARG A 121 -12.91 3.09 -9.32
CA ARG A 121 -14.25 2.72 -9.77
C ARG A 121 -14.89 1.68 -8.86
N ALA A 122 -14.11 0.72 -8.35
CA ALA A 122 -14.63 -0.35 -7.49
C ALA A 122 -15.29 0.18 -6.20
N ILE A 123 -14.74 1.25 -5.61
CA ILE A 123 -15.27 1.83 -4.37
C ILE A 123 -16.52 2.73 -4.58
N GLU A 124 -16.86 3.08 -5.81
CA GLU A 124 -18.10 3.78 -6.14
C GLU A 124 -19.35 2.88 -6.06
N GLY A 125 -19.16 1.55 -5.91
CA GLY A 125 -20.25 0.60 -5.74
C GLY A 125 -20.99 0.23 -7.04
N ILE A 126 -22.09 -0.49 -6.88
CA ILE A 126 -22.94 -0.99 -7.97
C ILE A 126 -23.90 0.14 -8.40
N ALA A 127 -24.03 0.34 -9.71
CA ALA A 127 -24.95 1.32 -10.30
C ALA A 127 -26.41 0.86 -10.25
#